data_AF-A0A349AKU1-F1
#
_entry.id   AF-A0A349AKU1-F1
#
_cell.length_a   1.000
_cell.length_b   1.000
_cell.length_c   1.000
_cell.angle_alpha   90.00
_cell.angle_beta   90.00
_cell.angle_gamma   90.00
#
_symmetry.space_group_name_H-M   'P 1'
#
loop_
_entity.id
_entity.type
_entity.pdbx_description
1 polymer ?
#
loop_
_entity_poly.entity_id
_entity_poly.type
_entity_poly.pdbx_seq_one_letter_code
_entity_poly.pdbx_strand_id
1 'polypeptide(L)'
;MKHPLTAPIIILIVLLLAWVFRWDYVATKTLDDGATVIRYKTDRWTGYKWFDVYSVKNEIPSFSSPIYKEDLQSAQGKKAWRLDKIAKIIWYSLAGLDAVWIAFTVILLRRKTEAVAP
;
A
#
# COMPACT_ATOMS: atom_id res chain seq x y z
N MET A 1 -30.89 -13.16 7.80
CA MET A 1 -30.37 -11.96 8.49
C MET A 1 -28.96 -11.71 8.00
N LYS A 2 -28.60 -10.50 7.55
CA LYS A 2 -27.23 -10.21 7.09
C LYS A 2 -26.28 -10.26 8.29
N HIS A 3 -25.14 -10.93 8.15
CA HIS A 3 -24.17 -11.02 9.23
C HIS A 3 -23.54 -9.64 9.45
N PRO A 4 -23.42 -9.14 10.70
CA PRO A 4 -22.92 -7.78 10.95
C PRO A 4 -21.45 -7.59 10.54
N LEU A 5 -20.70 -8.68 10.34
CA LEU A 5 -19.33 -8.65 9.79
C LEU A 5 -19.26 -8.53 8.27
N THR A 6 -20.36 -8.71 7.53
CA THR A 6 -20.30 -8.75 6.06
C THR A 6 -19.82 -7.42 5.48
N ALA A 7 -20.34 -6.29 5.96
CA ALA A 7 -19.97 -4.96 5.48
C ALA A 7 -18.48 -4.63 5.72
N PRO A 8 -17.93 -4.71 6.94
CA PRO A 8 -16.54 -4.35 7.17
C PRO A 8 -15.56 -5.33 6.48
N ILE A 9 -15.89 -6.62 6.38
CA ILE A 9 -15.06 -7.56 5.60
C ILE A 9 -14.99 -7.16 4.12
N ILE A 10 -16.11 -6.76 3.52
CA ILE A 10 -16.13 -6.29 2.13
C ILE A 10 -15.29 -5.01 1.98
N ILE A 11 -15.42 -4.07 2.92
CA ILE A 11 -14.62 -2.84 2.92
C ILE A 11 -13.12 -3.17 3.03
N LEU A 12 -12.72 -4.07 3.93
CA LEU A 12 -11.35 -4.52 4.07
C LEU A 12 -10.80 -5.10 2.76
N ILE A 13 -11.57 -5.99 2.11
CA ILE A 13 -11.18 -6.58 0.82
C ILE A 13 -10.98 -5.49 -0.22
N VAL A 14 -11.89 -4.53 -0.33
CA VAL A 14 -11.77 -3.41 -1.26
C VAL A 14 -10.52 -2.57 -0.97
N LEU A 15 -10.23 -2.27 0.31
CA LEU A 15 -9.05 -1.50 0.70
C LEU A 15 -7.73 -2.23 0.37
N LEU A 16 -7.69 -3.54 0.58
CA LEU A 16 -6.54 -4.38 0.25
C LEU A 16 -6.32 -4.44 -1.26
N LEU A 17 -7.39 -4.67 -2.04
CA LEU A 17 -7.31 -4.68 -3.50
C LEU A 17 -6.89 -3.30 -4.03
N ALA A 18 -7.45 -2.22 -3.49
CA ALA A 18 -7.06 -0.86 -3.88
C ALA A 18 -5.58 -0.60 -3.65
N TRP A 19 -4.99 -1.13 -2.58
CA TRP A 19 -3.56 -1.02 -2.31
C TRP A 19 -2.70 -1.81 -3.31
N VAL A 20 -3.09 -3.06 -3.61
CA VAL A 20 -2.39 -3.90 -4.58
C VAL A 20 -2.45 -3.27 -5.98
N PHE A 21 -3.63 -2.80 -6.38
CA PHE A 21 -3.84 -2.16 -7.68
C PHE A 21 -3.36 -0.70 -7.77
N ARG A 22 -2.80 -0.15 -6.69
CA ARG A 22 -2.18 1.18 -6.70
C ARG A 22 -0.99 1.25 -7.65
N TRP A 23 -0.20 0.18 -7.72
CA TRP A 23 1.06 0.15 -8.45
C TRP A 23 0.91 -0.50 -9.82
N ASP A 24 1.37 0.21 -10.85
CA ASP A 24 1.46 -0.29 -12.21
C ASP A 24 2.92 -0.61 -12.56
N TYR A 25 3.28 -1.89 -12.65
CA TYR A 25 4.66 -2.30 -12.93
C TYR A 25 4.86 -2.37 -14.43
N VAL A 26 5.75 -1.52 -14.97
CA VAL A 26 5.87 -1.32 -16.42
C VAL A 26 7.07 -2.08 -17.01
N ALA A 27 8.21 -2.07 -16.34
CA ALA A 27 9.44 -2.65 -16.88
C ALA A 27 10.41 -3.07 -15.77
N THR A 28 11.20 -4.10 -16.05
CA THR A 28 12.32 -4.52 -15.19
C THR A 28 13.59 -4.53 -16.05
N LYS A 29 14.65 -3.89 -15.59
CA LYS A 29 15.97 -3.93 -16.21
C LYS A 29 16.96 -4.56 -15.23
N THR A 30 17.55 -5.67 -15.61
CA THR A 30 18.71 -6.24 -14.92
C THR A 30 19.96 -5.58 -15.48
N LEU A 31 20.87 -5.12 -14.61
CA LEU A 31 22.15 -4.57 -15.03
C LEU A 31 23.13 -5.70 -15.37
N ASP A 32 24.20 -5.35 -16.09
CA ASP A 32 25.20 -6.31 -16.60
C ASP A 32 25.95 -7.04 -15.46
N ASP A 33 25.85 -6.55 -14.22
CA ASP A 33 26.35 -7.21 -13.02
C ASP A 33 25.56 -8.47 -12.61
N GLY A 34 24.42 -8.74 -13.27
CA GLY A 34 23.51 -9.85 -13.03
C GLY A 34 22.85 -9.86 -11.65
N ALA A 35 23.18 -8.88 -10.80
CA ALA A 35 22.85 -8.83 -9.39
C ALA A 35 21.96 -7.64 -9.03
N THR A 36 21.96 -6.60 -9.86
CA THR A 36 21.15 -5.41 -9.65
C THR A 36 19.98 -5.38 -10.62
N VAL A 37 18.77 -5.25 -10.06
CA VAL A 37 17.51 -5.23 -10.78
C VAL A 37 16.80 -3.91 -10.50
N ILE A 38 16.54 -3.15 -11.56
CA ILE A 38 15.78 -1.89 -11.50
C ILE A 38 14.36 -2.18 -12.00
N ARG A 39 13.35 -2.00 -11.15
CA ARG A 39 11.93 -2.11 -11.52
C ARG A 39 11.31 -0.74 -11.62
N TYR A 40 10.68 -0.46 -12.75
CA TYR A 40 9.92 0.77 -12.96
C TYR A 40 8.45 0.52 -12.65
N LYS A 41 7.87 1.39 -11.81
CA LYS A 41 6.46 1.35 -11.45
C LYS A 41 5.84 2.73 -11.52
N THR A 42 4.55 2.81 -11.80
CA THR A 42 3.78 4.04 -11.77
C THR A 42 2.76 3.97 -10.66
N ASP A 43 2.69 5.00 -9.83
CA ASP A 43 1.65 5.14 -8.82
C ASP A 43 0.37 5.66 -9.49
N ARG A 44 -0.65 4.82 -9.63
CA ARG A 44 -1.90 5.19 -10.30
C ARG A 44 -2.69 6.25 -9.55
N TRP A 45 -2.49 6.39 -8.24
CA TRP A 45 -3.20 7.38 -7.44
C TRP A 45 -2.61 8.78 -7.62
N THR A 46 -1.30 8.88 -7.79
CA THR A 46 -0.59 10.16 -7.87
C THR A 46 -0.13 10.50 -9.29
N GLY A 47 -0.13 9.53 -10.20
CA GLY A 47 0.36 9.64 -11.57
C GLY A 47 1.89 9.66 -11.69
N TYR A 48 2.63 9.55 -10.59
CA TYR A 48 4.09 9.66 -10.60
C TYR A 48 4.76 8.33 -10.89
N LYS A 49 5.90 8.41 -11.59
CA LYS A 49 6.75 7.26 -11.89
C LYS A 49 7.81 7.08 -10.82
N TRP A 50 8.03 5.84 -10.45
CA TRP A 50 8.96 5.39 -9.43
C TRP A 50 9.85 4.29 -10.01
N PHE A 51 11.03 4.16 -9.43
CA PHE A 51 11.88 3.01 -9.65
C PHE A 51 12.27 2.40 -8.30
N ASP A 52 12.30 1.08 -8.27
CA ASP A 52 12.84 0.29 -7.16
C ASP A 52 14.15 -0.33 -7.63
N VAL A 53 15.20 -0.16 -6.84
CA VAL A 53 16.47 -0.85 -7.06
C VAL A 53 16.55 -1.99 -6.06
N TYR A 54 16.79 -3.20 -6.56
CA TYR A 54 17.04 -4.40 -5.77
C TYR A 54 18.44 -4.90 -6.09
N SER A 55 19.21 -5.31 -5.07
CA SER A 55 20.49 -5.98 -5.25
C SER A 55 20.46 -7.33 -4.55
N VAL A 56 20.83 -8.38 -5.29
CA VAL A 56 20.94 -9.76 -4.76
C VAL A 56 22.23 -9.93 -3.95
N LYS A 57 23.26 -9.11 -4.21
CA LYS A 57 24.57 -9.21 -3.57
C LYS A 57 24.71 -8.41 -2.27
N ASN A 58 23.65 -7.76 -1.78
CA ASN A 58 23.67 -6.85 -0.62
C ASN A 58 24.70 -5.71 -0.71
N GLU A 59 25.35 -5.50 -1.87
CA GLU A 59 26.32 -4.43 -2.09
C GLU A 59 25.64 -3.06 -2.17
N ILE A 60 24.37 -3.03 -2.60
CA ILE A 60 23.55 -1.82 -2.70
C ILE A 60 22.25 -2.05 -1.90
N PRO A 61 21.91 -1.17 -0.93
CA PRO A 61 20.66 -1.29 -0.20
C PRO A 61 19.47 -1.12 -1.15
N SER A 62 18.42 -1.92 -0.95
CA SER A 62 17.21 -1.77 -1.76
C SER A 62 16.52 -0.46 -1.42
N PHE A 63 16.20 0.35 -2.43
CA PHE A 63 15.51 1.63 -2.24
C PHE A 63 14.49 1.92 -3.34
N SER A 64 13.54 2.77 -3.01
CA SER A 64 12.49 3.25 -3.91
C SER A 64 12.58 4.76 -4.03
N SER A 65 12.58 5.28 -5.25
CA SER A 65 12.69 6.72 -5.50
C SER A 65 11.90 7.12 -6.75
N PRO A 66 11.35 8.34 -6.82
CA PRO A 66 10.63 8.77 -8.00
C PRO A 66 11.60 9.19 -9.14
N ILE A 67 11.22 8.94 -10.39
CA ILE A 67 12.06 9.17 -11.59
C ILE A 67 11.87 10.62 -12.08
N TYR A 68 12.86 11.51 -11.95
CA TYR A 68 12.88 12.78 -12.71
C TYR A 68 14.32 13.18 -13.13
N LYS A 69 14.52 14.35 -13.80
CA LYS A 69 15.83 14.94 -14.22
C LYS A 69 16.17 16.28 -13.52
N GLU A 70 17.38 16.40 -12.97
CA GLU A 70 17.80 17.22 -11.80
C GLU A 70 17.26 18.67 -11.73
N ASP A 71 17.11 19.32 -12.87
CA ASP A 71 16.90 20.75 -13.02
C ASP A 71 15.42 21.19 -12.88
N LEU A 72 14.48 20.28 -13.15
CA LEU A 72 13.02 20.49 -12.95
C LEU A 72 12.47 19.69 -11.74
N GLN A 73 13.27 18.81 -11.10
CA GLN A 73 12.77 17.79 -10.16
C GLN A 73 12.48 18.25 -8.76
N SER A 74 13.16 19.26 -8.21
CA SER A 74 13.16 19.42 -6.75
C SER A 74 11.74 19.72 -6.22
N ALA A 75 10.95 20.46 -6.99
CA ALA A 75 9.54 20.73 -6.68
C ALA A 75 8.63 19.51 -6.96
N GLN A 76 8.77 18.85 -8.11
CA GLN A 76 7.94 17.69 -8.48
C GLN A 76 8.22 16.46 -7.61
N GLY A 77 9.48 16.18 -7.31
CA GLY A 77 9.91 15.13 -6.39
C GLY A 77 9.42 15.36 -4.97
N LYS A 78 9.53 16.60 -4.43
CA LYS A 78 8.94 16.95 -3.13
C LYS A 78 7.42 16.75 -3.12
N LYS A 79 6.74 17.13 -4.20
CA LYS A 79 5.29 16.96 -4.35
C LYS A 79 4.91 15.47 -4.40
N ALA A 80 5.65 14.65 -5.14
CA ALA A 80 5.43 13.21 -5.23
C ALA A 80 5.60 12.52 -3.87
N TRP A 81 6.67 12.83 -3.14
CA TRP A 81 6.87 12.32 -1.77
C TRP A 81 5.78 12.77 -0.81
N ARG A 82 5.32 14.03 -0.91
CA ARG A 82 4.22 14.54 -0.08
C ARG A 82 2.92 13.80 -0.37
N LEU A 83 2.59 13.60 -1.64
CA LEU A 83 1.37 12.90 -2.05
C LEU A 83 1.42 11.41 -1.70
N ASP A 84 2.56 10.75 -1.83
CA ASP A 84 2.75 9.37 -1.37
C ASP A 84 2.54 9.24 0.15
N LYS A 85 3.10 10.17 0.94
CA LYS A 85 2.89 10.21 2.40
C LYS A 85 1.41 10.41 2.76
N ILE A 86 0.74 11.35 2.12
CA ILE A 86 -0.69 11.61 2.35
C ILE A 86 -1.52 10.37 1.99
N ALA A 87 -1.27 9.76 0.83
CA ALA A 87 -1.94 8.55 0.39
C ALA A 87 -1.75 7.39 1.38
N LYS A 88 -0.53 7.20 1.88
CA LYS A 88 -0.22 6.21 2.92
C LYS A 88 -0.99 6.48 4.21
N ILE A 89 -0.98 7.73 4.70
CA ILE A 89 -1.69 8.12 5.92
C ILE A 89 -3.19 7.83 5.79
N ILE A 90 -3.81 8.31 4.71
CA ILE A 90 -5.24 8.09 4.45
C ILE A 90 -5.55 6.59 4.43
N TRP A 91 -4.74 5.80 3.72
CA TRP A 91 -4.95 4.36 3.62
C TRP A 91 -4.83 3.66 4.98
N TYR A 92 -3.78 3.94 5.75
CA TYR A 92 -3.61 3.36 7.09
C TYR A 92 -4.72 3.78 8.06
N SER A 93 -5.20 5.03 7.98
CA SER A 93 -6.33 5.48 8.78
C SER A 93 -7.62 4.73 8.44
N LEU A 94 -7.92 4.55 7.15
CA LEU A 94 -9.11 3.80 6.71
C LEU A 94 -9.03 2.33 7.10
N ALA A 95 -7.90 1.67 6.82
CA ALA A 95 -7.68 0.27 7.18
C ALA A 95 -7.70 0.06 8.70
N GLY A 96 -7.13 1.01 9.47
CA GLY A 96 -7.14 0.97 10.93
C GLY A 96 -8.53 1.11 11.52
N LEU A 97 -9.33 2.07 11.04
CA LEU A 97 -10.72 2.24 11.48
C LEU A 97 -11.58 1.01 11.18
N ASP A 98 -11.43 0.43 9.98
CA ASP A 98 -12.14 -0.77 9.59
C ASP A 98 -11.73 -1.99 10.46
N ALA A 99 -10.44 -2.16 10.74
CA ALA A 99 -9.95 -3.19 11.63
C ALA A 99 -10.50 -3.06 13.08
N VAL A 100 -10.56 -1.83 13.61
CA VAL A 100 -11.16 -1.56 14.93
C VAL A 100 -12.65 -1.91 14.92
N TRP A 101 -13.38 -1.59 13.85
CA TRP A 101 -14.79 -1.95 13.72
C TRP A 101 -14.98 -3.46 13.67
N ILE A 102 -14.17 -4.20 12.90
CA ILE A 102 -14.21 -5.66 12.87
C ILE A 102 -13.99 -6.22 14.28
N ALA A 103 -12.93 -5.79 14.97
CA ALA A 103 -12.62 -6.25 16.33
C ALA A 103 -13.77 -5.97 17.30
N PHE A 104 -14.33 -4.76 17.27
CA PHE A 104 -15.48 -4.39 18.11
C PHE A 104 -16.70 -5.26 17.83
N THR A 105 -17.01 -5.50 16.56
CA THR A 105 -18.15 -6.34 16.16
C THR A 105 -17.97 -7.78 16.61
N VAL A 106 -16.76 -8.34 16.50
CA VAL A 106 -16.43 -9.68 17.00
C VAL A 106 -16.61 -9.77 18.51
N ILE A 107 -16.15 -8.77 19.27
CA ILE A 107 -16.33 -8.72 20.73
C ILE A 107 -17.82 -8.70 21.11
N LEU A 108 -18.62 -7.87 20.43
CA LEU A 108 -20.07 -7.82 20.68
C LEU A 108 -20.77 -9.13 20.37
N LEU A 109 -20.43 -9.77 19.24
CA LEU A 109 -20.99 -11.07 18.87
C LEU A 109 -20.64 -12.14 19.90
N ARG A 110 -19.38 -12.20 20.33
CA ARG A 110 -18.93 -13.16 21.35
C ARG A 110 -19.69 -13.01 22.67
N ARG A 111 -19.83 -11.77 23.16
CA ARG A 111 -20.61 -11.48 24.38
C ARG A 111 -22.07 -11.90 24.26
N LYS A 112 -22.68 -11.69 23.08
CA LYS A 112 -24.06 -12.11 22.83
C LYS A 112 -24.20 -13.64 22.87
N THR A 113 -23.25 -14.38 22.31
CA THR A 113 -23.28 -15.85 22.32
C THR A 113 -23.10 -16.39 23.74
N GLU A 114 -22.18 -15.82 24.53
CA GLU A 114 -21.96 -16.20 25.93
C GLU A 114 -23.20 -15.93 26.81
N ALA A 115 -23.93 -14.84 26.56
CA ALA A 115 -25.16 -14.53 27.30
C ALA A 115 -26.37 -15.43 26.98
N VAL A 116 -26.31 -16.21 25.90
CA VAL A 116 -27.40 -17.09 25.44
C VAL A 116 -27.08 -18.57 25.68
N ALA A 117 -25.83 -18.90 26.03
CA ALA A 117 -25.45 -20.25 26.41
C ALA A 117 -26.05 -20.59 27.79
N PRO A 118 -26.76 -21.73 27.93
CA PRO A 118 -27.40 -22.16 29.17
C PRO A 118 -26.42 -22.59 30.26
#